data_AF-A0A316NQA4-F1
#
_entry.id   AF-A0A316NQA4-F1
#
_cell.length_a   1.000
_cell.length_b   1.000
_cell.length_c   1.000
_cell.angle_alpha   90.00
_cell.angle_beta   90.00
_cell.angle_gamma   90.00
#
_symmetry.space_group_name_H-M   'P 1'
#
loop_
_entity.id
_entity.type
_entity.pdbx_description
1 polymer ?
#
loop_
_entity_poly.entity_id
_entity_poly.type
_entity_poly.pdbx_seq_one_letter_code
_entity_poly.pdbx_strand_id
1 'polypeptide(L)'
;MWYDLNPDKTAEVNANPNINYEGDVIICSKVTDDEENEYTVTSIGDYAFAGQIGMNSITIPETVEKLGSGVFEECTGLTKIICESATPPSAISETVKPQVIVFRAARQSGVDGTFNEWCFENVELYVPKGSIDAYKSAEPWRKFKKIVESVPTGISVVPADEMGIQISGNKVYANGKQMQVYDVTDGIVYEGNASVTLQRGIYIIKAGGRSLKIKM
;
A
#
# COMPACT_ATOMS: atom_id res chain seq x y z
N MET A 1 2.83 1.66 -14.99
CA MET A 1 2.88 0.18 -14.87
C MET A 1 1.99 -0.38 -15.95
N TRP A 2 2.14 -1.66 -16.26
CA TRP A 2 1.17 -2.37 -17.10
C TRP A 2 0.77 -3.66 -16.39
N TYR A 3 -0.39 -4.20 -16.78
CA TYR A 3 -0.96 -5.39 -16.13
C TYR A 3 -1.04 -6.51 -17.15
N ASP A 4 -0.41 -7.64 -16.85
CA ASP A 4 -0.68 -8.91 -17.53
C ASP A 4 -1.97 -9.48 -16.95
N LEU A 5 -2.98 -9.68 -17.80
CA LEU A 5 -4.26 -10.25 -17.41
C LEU A 5 -4.26 -11.76 -17.67
N ASN A 6 -4.48 -12.54 -16.62
CA ASN A 6 -4.41 -13.99 -16.68
C ASN A 6 -5.80 -14.61 -16.92
N PRO A 7 -5.88 -15.79 -17.59
CA PRO A 7 -7.15 -16.48 -17.83
C PRO A 7 -7.95 -16.83 -16.56
N ASP A 8 -7.29 -16.91 -15.41
CA ASP A 8 -7.88 -17.22 -14.10
C ASP A 8 -8.43 -15.98 -13.36
N LYS A 9 -8.57 -14.84 -14.05
CA LYS A 9 -9.03 -13.56 -13.49
C LYS A 9 -8.07 -12.95 -12.46
N THR A 10 -6.81 -13.34 -12.51
CA THR A 10 -5.73 -12.62 -11.80
C THR A 10 -5.01 -11.66 -12.73
N ALA A 11 -4.31 -10.70 -12.15
CA ALA A 11 -3.43 -9.79 -12.87
C ALA A 11 -2.06 -9.69 -12.19
N GLU A 12 -1.03 -9.54 -13.01
CA GLU A 12 0.35 -9.29 -12.59
C GLU A 12 0.80 -7.88 -12.99
N VAL A 13 1.39 -7.16 -12.05
CA VAL A 13 2.01 -5.84 -12.33
C VAL A 13 3.38 -6.05 -12.96
N ASN A 14 3.60 -5.48 -14.15
CA ASN A 14 4.88 -5.59 -14.85
C ASN A 14 5.50 -4.23 -15.19
N ALA A 15 6.81 -4.26 -15.46
CA ALA A 15 7.64 -3.09 -15.72
C ALA A 15 7.19 -2.35 -16.98
N ASN A 16 6.86 -1.06 -16.86
CA ASN A 16 6.57 -0.23 -18.04
C ASN A 16 7.81 0.61 -18.38
N PRO A 17 8.59 0.25 -19.42
CA PRO A 17 9.85 0.94 -19.74
C PRO A 17 9.65 2.36 -20.26
N ASN A 18 8.40 2.75 -20.56
CA ASN A 18 8.06 4.09 -21.07
C ASN A 18 7.60 5.04 -19.96
N ILE A 19 7.57 4.59 -18.71
CA ILE A 19 7.10 5.39 -17.56
C ILE A 19 8.21 5.47 -16.52
N ASN A 20 8.50 6.71 -16.12
CA ASN A 20 9.25 7.01 -14.90
C ASN A 20 8.22 7.42 -13.83
N TYR A 21 8.07 6.64 -12.76
CA TYR A 21 7.21 7.01 -11.66
C TYR A 21 7.86 8.07 -10.79
N GLU A 22 7.05 9.03 -10.38
CA GLU A 22 7.43 10.09 -9.46
C GLU A 22 6.48 10.11 -8.26
N GLY A 23 7.01 10.40 -7.08
CA GLY A 23 6.21 10.56 -5.86
C GLY A 23 5.60 9.24 -5.37
N ASP A 24 4.33 9.27 -4.99
CA ASP A 24 3.64 8.15 -4.36
C ASP A 24 2.93 7.28 -5.41
N VAL A 25 3.31 6.00 -5.46
CA VAL A 25 2.76 5.02 -6.39
C VAL A 25 1.77 4.11 -5.66
N ILE A 26 0.60 3.90 -6.25
CA ILE A 26 -0.43 2.99 -5.73
C ILE A 26 -0.65 1.89 -6.76
N ILE A 27 -0.53 0.64 -6.33
CA ILE A 27 -0.95 -0.52 -7.11
C ILE A 27 -2.42 -0.78 -6.79
N CYS A 28 -3.25 -0.82 -7.82
CA CYS A 28 -4.68 -1.11 -7.65
C CYS A 28 -4.85 -2.58 -7.23
N SER A 29 -5.79 -2.87 -6.33
CA SER A 29 -6.14 -4.26 -5.97
C SER A 29 -6.93 -4.97 -7.08
N LYS A 30 -7.55 -4.21 -7.96
CA LYS A 30 -8.31 -4.67 -9.12
C LYS A 30 -8.06 -3.80 -10.35
N VAL A 31 -8.12 -4.42 -11.51
CA VAL A 31 -8.08 -3.76 -12.83
C VAL A 31 -9.16 -4.34 -13.75
N THR A 32 -9.54 -3.59 -14.78
CA THR A 32 -10.50 -4.04 -15.80
C THR A 32 -9.87 -4.03 -17.19
N ASP A 33 -10.29 -4.95 -18.05
CA ASP A 33 -10.01 -4.85 -19.49
C ASP A 33 -11.01 -3.92 -20.20
N ASP A 34 -10.85 -3.76 -21.51
CA ASP A 34 -11.72 -2.92 -22.34
C ASP A 34 -13.19 -3.40 -22.40
N GLU A 35 -13.44 -4.66 -21.99
CA GLU A 35 -14.76 -5.27 -21.91
C GLU A 35 -15.35 -5.21 -20.48
N GLU A 36 -14.75 -4.42 -19.58
CA GLU A 36 -15.14 -4.27 -18.17
C GLU A 36 -15.03 -5.55 -17.33
N ASN A 37 -14.27 -6.56 -17.78
CA ASN A 37 -14.03 -7.73 -16.95
C ASN A 37 -13.06 -7.37 -15.82
N GLU A 38 -13.41 -7.70 -14.57
CA GLU A 38 -12.52 -7.49 -13.42
C GLU A 38 -11.44 -8.57 -13.29
N TYR A 39 -10.23 -8.14 -12.93
CA TYR A 39 -9.09 -8.98 -12.57
C TYR A 39 -8.53 -8.54 -11.22
N THR A 40 -8.19 -9.50 -10.36
CA THR A 40 -7.59 -9.24 -9.05
C THR A 40 -6.07 -9.19 -9.19
N VAL A 41 -5.44 -8.12 -8.74
CA VAL A 41 -3.97 -7.98 -8.80
C VAL A 41 -3.35 -8.82 -7.69
N THR A 42 -2.67 -9.91 -8.07
CA THR A 42 -2.16 -10.91 -7.12
C THR A 42 -0.64 -11.02 -7.12
N SER A 43 0.05 -10.53 -8.15
CA SER A 43 1.50 -10.54 -8.21
C SER A 43 2.09 -9.24 -8.74
N ILE A 44 3.34 -9.01 -8.37
CA ILE A 44 4.21 -8.00 -8.99
C ILE A 44 5.36 -8.78 -9.61
N GLY A 45 5.50 -8.68 -10.93
CA GLY A 45 6.49 -9.41 -11.71
C GLY A 45 7.92 -8.95 -11.46
N ASP A 46 8.86 -9.70 -12.04
CA ASP A 46 10.29 -9.42 -11.91
C ASP A 46 10.63 -8.01 -12.43
N TYR A 47 11.42 -7.27 -11.64
CA TYR A 47 11.91 -5.92 -11.96
C TYR A 47 10.81 -4.89 -12.26
N ALA A 48 9.55 -5.11 -11.83
CA ALA A 48 8.40 -4.26 -12.19
C ALA A 48 8.57 -2.76 -11.88
N PHE A 49 9.36 -2.42 -10.86
CA PHE A 49 9.68 -1.03 -10.49
C PHE A 49 11.19 -0.78 -10.47
N ALA A 50 12.00 -1.59 -11.14
CA ALA A 50 13.45 -1.39 -11.15
C ALA A 50 13.84 -0.04 -11.79
N GLY A 51 14.83 0.64 -11.20
CA GLY A 51 15.38 1.91 -11.67
C GLY A 51 14.49 3.14 -11.44
N GLN A 52 13.39 3.01 -10.69
CA GLN A 52 12.41 4.09 -10.49
C GLN A 52 12.89 5.08 -9.42
N ILE A 53 13.86 5.91 -9.79
CA ILE A 53 14.55 6.85 -8.88
C ILE A 53 13.66 8.00 -8.36
N GLY A 54 12.57 8.33 -9.07
CA GLY A 54 11.64 9.40 -8.68
C GLY A 54 10.53 8.93 -7.72
N MET A 55 10.39 7.62 -7.51
CA MET A 55 9.35 7.04 -6.68
C MET A 55 9.72 7.13 -5.19
N ASN A 56 8.95 7.91 -4.43
CA ASN A 56 9.17 8.14 -3.00
C ASN A 56 8.50 7.08 -2.13
N SER A 57 7.30 6.63 -2.52
CA SER A 57 6.57 5.59 -1.82
C SER A 57 5.82 4.67 -2.76
N ILE A 58 5.54 3.45 -2.28
CA ILE A 58 4.67 2.50 -2.97
C ILE A 58 3.67 1.85 -2.02
N THR A 59 2.42 1.77 -2.45
CA THR A 59 1.34 1.03 -1.78
C THR A 59 1.08 -0.29 -2.50
N ILE A 60 1.27 -1.39 -1.78
CA ILE A 60 1.03 -2.77 -2.20
C ILE A 60 -0.30 -3.22 -1.59
N PRO A 61 -1.34 -3.50 -2.40
CA PRO A 61 -2.67 -3.82 -1.91
C PRO A 61 -2.70 -5.19 -1.22
N GLU A 62 -3.74 -5.42 -0.42
CA GLU A 62 -3.89 -6.65 0.37
C GLU A 62 -3.98 -7.92 -0.49
N THR A 63 -4.36 -7.77 -1.75
CA THR A 63 -4.56 -8.86 -2.73
C THR A 63 -3.26 -9.37 -3.31
N VAL A 64 -2.14 -8.63 -3.19
CA VAL A 64 -0.85 -9.08 -3.72
C VAL A 64 -0.27 -10.15 -2.82
N GLU A 65 -0.13 -11.36 -3.37
CA GLU A 65 0.38 -12.54 -2.70
C GLU A 65 1.86 -12.80 -3.03
N LYS A 66 2.33 -12.32 -4.19
CA LYS A 66 3.67 -12.64 -4.72
C LYS A 66 4.42 -11.41 -5.21
N LEU A 67 5.71 -11.37 -4.88
CA LEU A 67 6.67 -10.41 -5.41
C LEU A 67 7.78 -11.15 -6.15
N GLY A 68 8.05 -10.71 -7.38
CA GLY A 68 9.15 -11.20 -8.20
C GLY A 68 10.53 -10.78 -7.70
N SER A 69 11.53 -11.17 -8.46
CA SER A 69 12.93 -10.81 -8.30
C SER A 69 13.17 -9.32 -8.63
N GLY A 70 14.00 -8.64 -7.83
CA GLY A 70 14.46 -7.27 -8.14
C GLY A 70 13.36 -6.22 -8.28
N VAL A 71 12.17 -6.42 -7.70
CA VAL A 71 11.00 -5.52 -7.89
C VAL A 71 11.34 -4.06 -7.63
N PHE A 72 12.16 -3.78 -6.61
CA PHE A 72 12.60 -2.43 -6.23
C PHE A 72 14.10 -2.20 -6.44
N GLU A 73 14.70 -2.92 -7.37
CA GLU A 73 16.11 -2.77 -7.71
C GLU A 73 16.39 -1.32 -8.17
N GLU A 74 17.43 -0.68 -7.63
CA GLU A 74 17.83 0.70 -7.99
C GLU A 74 16.75 1.79 -7.78
N CYS A 75 15.72 1.55 -6.97
CA CYS A 75 14.75 2.58 -6.57
C CYS A 75 15.35 3.55 -5.52
N THR A 76 16.23 4.45 -5.95
CA THR A 76 17.02 5.27 -5.00
C THR A 76 16.23 6.34 -4.27
N GLY A 77 15.09 6.77 -4.80
CA GLY A 77 14.17 7.72 -4.13
C GLY A 77 13.22 7.06 -3.13
N LEU A 78 13.14 5.73 -3.11
CA LEU A 78 12.14 5.02 -2.29
C LEU A 78 12.48 5.17 -0.81
N THR A 79 11.54 5.71 -0.05
CA THR A 79 11.68 5.92 1.41
C THR A 79 10.57 5.25 2.21
N LYS A 80 9.49 4.81 1.55
CA LYS A 80 8.33 4.23 2.21
C LYS A 80 7.70 3.10 1.39
N ILE A 81 7.41 1.99 2.05
CA ILE A 81 6.59 0.90 1.51
C ILE A 81 5.39 0.73 2.42
N ILE A 82 4.19 0.67 1.83
CA ILE A 82 2.94 0.40 2.55
C ILE A 82 2.43 -0.95 2.05
N CYS A 83 2.34 -1.94 2.93
CA CYS A 83 1.64 -3.18 2.65
C CYS A 83 0.28 -3.15 3.35
N GLU A 84 -0.78 -3.44 2.60
CA GLU A 84 -2.13 -3.50 3.17
C GLU A 84 -2.49 -4.91 3.68
N SER A 85 -1.73 -5.94 3.29
CA SER A 85 -1.96 -7.32 3.74
C SER A 85 -1.45 -7.56 5.17
N ALA A 86 -2.24 -8.28 5.97
CA ALA A 86 -1.80 -8.72 7.31
C ALA A 86 -0.74 -9.83 7.23
N THR A 87 -0.61 -10.46 6.08
CA THR A 87 0.40 -11.48 5.80
C THR A 87 1.38 -10.95 4.76
N PRO A 88 2.70 -11.03 5.01
CA PRO A 88 3.69 -10.57 4.04
C PRO A 88 3.56 -11.33 2.71
N PRO A 89 3.51 -10.63 1.57
CA PRO A 89 3.61 -11.28 0.26
C PRO A 89 4.85 -12.15 0.16
N SER A 90 4.71 -13.30 -0.51
CA SER A 90 5.81 -14.22 -0.76
C SER A 90 6.74 -13.60 -1.80
N ALA A 91 7.94 -13.26 -1.35
CA ALA A 91 9.03 -12.77 -2.18
C ALA A 91 9.82 -13.97 -2.72
N ILE A 92 9.36 -14.54 -3.82
CA ILE A 92 9.93 -15.77 -4.41
C ILE A 92 10.93 -15.42 -5.51
N SER A 93 12.04 -16.16 -5.55
CA SER A 93 12.84 -16.37 -6.76
C SER A 93 12.80 -17.87 -7.02
N GLU A 94 12.07 -18.31 -8.04
CA GLU A 94 11.91 -19.74 -8.36
C GLU A 94 13.20 -20.36 -8.94
N THR A 95 14.19 -19.55 -9.32
CA THR A 95 15.38 -19.99 -10.07
C THR A 95 16.71 -19.95 -9.29
N VAL A 96 16.73 -19.46 -8.05
CA VAL A 96 17.96 -19.40 -7.23
C VAL A 96 17.61 -19.73 -5.78
N LYS A 97 18.46 -20.52 -5.10
CA LYS A 97 18.36 -20.86 -3.66
C LYS A 97 17.77 -19.70 -2.83
N PRO A 98 16.91 -19.98 -1.82
CA PRO A 98 15.97 -19.04 -1.20
C PRO A 98 16.66 -18.00 -0.31
N GLN A 99 17.56 -17.20 -0.88
CA GLN A 99 18.32 -16.17 -0.20
C GLN A 99 18.51 -14.98 -1.14
N VAL A 100 17.71 -13.94 -0.88
CA VAL A 100 18.04 -12.53 -1.12
C VAL A 100 18.06 -12.10 -2.59
N ILE A 101 16.90 -11.97 -3.26
CA ILE A 101 16.84 -11.46 -4.65
C ILE A 101 15.77 -10.37 -4.91
N VAL A 102 14.75 -10.19 -4.06
CA VAL A 102 13.75 -9.11 -4.29
C VAL A 102 14.35 -7.69 -4.22
N PHE A 103 15.50 -7.55 -3.55
CA PHE A 103 16.28 -6.31 -3.44
C PHE A 103 17.74 -6.51 -3.88
N ARG A 104 18.00 -7.32 -4.92
CA ARG A 104 19.34 -7.35 -5.54
C ARG A 104 19.57 -6.10 -6.38
N ALA A 105 20.84 -5.78 -6.59
CA ALA A 105 21.32 -4.67 -7.41
C ALA A 105 22.35 -5.20 -8.42
N ALA A 106 22.25 -4.79 -9.68
CA ALA A 106 23.24 -4.96 -10.72
C ALA A 106 24.11 -3.70 -10.82
N ARG A 107 25.28 -3.76 -10.18
CA ARG A 107 26.48 -2.90 -10.31
C ARG A 107 26.49 -1.80 -11.40
N GLN A 108 26.97 -0.62 -10.99
CA GLN A 108 28.09 0.04 -11.69
C GLN A 108 29.29 0.29 -10.76
N SER A 109 30.47 0.08 -11.32
CA SER A 109 31.80 -0.01 -10.71
C SER A 109 32.15 1.15 -9.77
N GLY A 110 32.66 0.85 -8.56
CA GLY A 110 33.59 1.75 -7.86
C GLY A 110 33.20 2.26 -6.46
N VAL A 111 32.03 1.93 -5.94
CA VAL A 111 31.69 2.20 -4.52
C VAL A 111 31.29 0.89 -3.84
N ASP A 112 32.05 0.54 -2.80
CA ASP A 112 31.78 -0.60 -1.93
C ASP A 112 30.39 -0.44 -1.29
N GLY A 113 29.52 -1.40 -1.62
CA GLY A 113 28.28 -1.78 -0.92
C GLY A 113 27.35 -0.68 -0.46
N THR A 114 26.21 -0.49 -1.15
CA THR A 114 24.89 -0.30 -0.52
C THR A 114 23.82 -0.03 -1.57
N PHE A 115 23.14 -1.07 -2.05
CA PHE A 115 21.71 -0.98 -2.40
C PHE A 115 20.92 -2.25 -2.02
N ASN A 116 21.46 -3.04 -1.07
CA ASN A 116 20.86 -4.28 -0.56
C ASN A 116 20.65 -4.27 0.97
N GLU A 117 21.34 -3.41 1.72
CA GLU A 117 21.07 -3.13 3.15
C GLU A 117 20.39 -1.76 3.34
N TRP A 118 20.67 -0.81 2.44
CA TRP A 118 20.16 0.55 2.56
C TRP A 118 18.63 0.61 2.62
N CYS A 119 17.92 -0.11 1.75
CA CYS A 119 16.45 -0.14 1.80
C CYS A 119 15.97 -0.66 3.15
N PHE A 120 16.56 -1.74 3.66
CA PHE A 120 16.18 -2.27 4.96
C PHE A 120 16.50 -1.30 6.12
N GLU A 121 17.49 -0.44 5.98
CA GLU A 121 17.86 0.54 7.00
C GLU A 121 17.09 1.86 6.92
N ASN A 122 16.77 2.31 5.71
CA ASN A 122 16.31 3.68 5.44
C ASN A 122 14.86 3.75 4.94
N VAL A 123 14.30 2.66 4.40
CA VAL A 123 12.89 2.60 4.01
C VAL A 123 12.04 2.21 5.22
N GLU A 124 10.99 2.97 5.45
CA GLU A 124 9.98 2.64 6.46
C GLU A 124 8.92 1.70 5.85
N LEU A 125 8.76 0.54 6.47
CA LEU A 125 7.76 -0.45 6.10
C LEU A 125 6.52 -0.27 6.99
N TYR A 126 5.41 0.15 6.40
CA TYR A 126 4.12 0.27 7.06
C TYR A 126 3.31 -1.00 6.79
N VAL A 127 2.81 -1.63 7.86
CA VAL A 127 2.05 -2.89 7.81
C VAL A 127 0.78 -2.79 8.65
N PRO A 128 -0.22 -3.67 8.46
CA PRO A 128 -1.43 -3.63 9.28
C PRO A 128 -1.20 -3.78 10.77
N LYS A 129 -2.02 -3.14 11.59
CA LYS A 129 -2.01 -3.35 13.04
C LYS A 129 -2.21 -4.82 13.39
N GLY A 130 -1.33 -5.38 14.21
CA GLY A 130 -1.31 -6.79 14.60
C GLY A 130 -0.53 -7.70 13.65
N SER A 131 0.11 -7.19 12.60
CA SER A 131 0.89 -7.99 11.65
C SER A 131 2.41 -7.93 11.85
N ILE A 132 2.94 -7.12 12.79
CA ILE A 132 4.39 -6.98 12.98
C ILE A 132 5.10 -8.34 13.11
N ASP A 133 4.52 -9.27 13.87
CA ASP A 133 5.15 -10.57 14.11
C ASP A 133 5.24 -11.40 12.83
N ALA A 134 4.21 -11.34 11.98
CA ALA A 134 4.22 -12.00 10.68
C ALA A 134 5.35 -11.43 9.81
N TYR A 135 5.47 -10.10 9.71
CA TYR A 135 6.51 -9.43 8.93
C TYR A 135 7.92 -9.64 9.50
N LYS A 136 8.08 -9.70 10.83
CA LYS A 136 9.37 -10.02 11.50
C LYS A 136 9.78 -11.49 11.36
N SER A 137 8.85 -12.38 11.00
CA SER A 137 9.14 -13.80 10.79
C SER A 137 9.44 -14.15 9.32
N ALA A 138 8.97 -13.32 8.37
CA ALA A 138 9.06 -13.60 6.94
C ALA A 138 10.31 -12.98 6.28
N GLU A 139 10.94 -13.70 5.36
CA GLU A 139 11.95 -13.13 4.46
C GLU A 139 11.30 -12.52 3.21
N PRO A 140 11.85 -11.42 2.65
CA PRO A 140 12.92 -10.58 3.17
C PRO A 140 12.44 -9.55 4.20
N TRP A 141 11.14 -9.48 4.46
CA TRP A 141 10.47 -8.47 5.29
C TRP A 141 11.08 -8.27 6.68
N ARG A 142 11.57 -9.33 7.31
CA ARG A 142 12.22 -9.29 8.63
C ARG A 142 13.50 -8.46 8.68
N LYS A 143 14.07 -8.11 7.52
CA LYS A 143 15.30 -7.34 7.43
C LYS A 143 15.07 -5.84 7.64
N PHE A 144 13.87 -5.34 7.38
CA PHE A 144 13.52 -3.93 7.61
C PHE A 144 13.75 -3.56 9.08
N LYS A 145 14.58 -2.54 9.29
CA LYS A 145 14.91 -1.98 10.62
C LYS A 145 13.76 -1.16 11.18
N LYS A 146 12.96 -0.56 10.29
CA LYS A 146 11.80 0.27 10.63
C LYS A 146 10.52 -0.36 10.08
N ILE A 147 9.83 -1.10 10.94
CA ILE A 147 8.50 -1.63 10.66
C ILE A 147 7.50 -0.91 11.57
N VAL A 148 6.54 -0.23 10.97
CA VAL A 148 5.52 0.56 11.65
C VAL A 148 4.16 -0.10 11.44
N GLU A 149 3.46 -0.43 12.53
CA GLU A 149 2.06 -0.79 12.42
C GLU A 149 1.22 0.45 12.14
N SER A 150 0.53 0.40 11.02
CA SER A 150 -0.48 1.36 10.61
C SER A 150 -1.84 0.70 10.62
N VAL A 151 -2.90 1.49 10.82
CA VAL A 151 -4.26 1.02 10.55
C VAL A 151 -4.38 0.89 9.03
N PRO A 152 -4.62 -0.32 8.47
CA PRO A 152 -4.71 -0.47 7.03
C PRO A 152 -6.02 0.16 6.58
N THR A 153 -5.93 1.36 6.02
CA THR A 153 -6.98 1.86 5.15
C THR A 153 -6.30 2.53 3.97
N GLY A 154 -6.53 2.03 2.76
CA GLY A 154 -6.24 2.69 1.48
C GLY A 154 -7.02 3.99 1.27
N ILE A 155 -7.17 4.76 2.34
CA ILE A 155 -7.70 6.10 2.43
C ILE A 155 -6.70 6.77 3.36
N SER A 156 -6.07 7.84 2.90
CA SER A 156 -5.23 8.69 3.72
C SER A 156 -5.89 8.82 5.10
N VAL A 157 -5.28 8.24 6.13
CA VAL A 157 -5.73 8.47 7.50
C VAL A 157 -5.37 9.91 7.75
N VAL A 158 -6.28 10.79 7.42
CA VAL A 158 -6.23 12.17 7.86
C VAL A 158 -6.60 12.09 9.33
N PRO A 159 -5.69 12.46 10.24
CA PRO A 159 -6.01 12.55 11.66
C PRO A 159 -7.32 13.32 11.82
N ALA A 160 -8.27 12.81 12.61
CA ALA A 160 -9.63 13.37 12.68
C ALA A 160 -9.60 14.87 13.05
N ASP A 161 -8.62 15.27 13.87
CA ASP A 161 -8.28 16.65 14.21
C ASP A 161 -7.92 17.53 13.00
N GLU A 162 -7.21 17.00 12.00
CA GLU A 162 -6.94 17.73 10.75
C GLU A 162 -8.20 17.95 9.90
N MET A 163 -9.19 17.06 10.00
CA MET A 163 -10.52 17.26 9.39
C MET A 163 -11.41 18.20 10.21
N GLY A 164 -11.01 18.55 11.44
CA GLY A 164 -11.86 19.22 12.43
C GLY A 164 -13.01 18.34 12.95
N ILE A 165 -12.86 17.02 12.83
CA ILE A 165 -13.81 16.02 13.29
C ILE A 165 -13.32 15.44 14.62
N GLN A 166 -14.21 15.31 15.60
CA GLN A 166 -13.93 14.61 16.85
C GLN A 166 -14.77 13.33 16.94
N ILE A 167 -14.20 12.26 17.48
CA ILE A 167 -14.90 10.99 17.68
C ILE A 167 -14.87 10.67 19.18
N SER A 168 -16.04 10.38 19.76
CA SER A 168 -16.16 9.96 21.16
C SER A 168 -17.21 8.85 21.27
N GLY A 169 -16.77 7.64 21.61
CA GLY A 169 -17.62 6.46 21.59
C GLY A 169 -18.14 6.18 20.18
N ASN A 170 -19.45 6.00 20.04
CA ASN A 170 -20.12 5.77 18.75
C ASN A 170 -20.59 7.07 18.06
N LYS A 171 -20.10 8.23 18.50
CA LYS A 171 -20.56 9.53 18.05
C LYS A 171 -19.43 10.31 17.36
N VAL A 172 -19.74 10.83 16.18
CA VAL A 172 -18.85 11.67 15.36
C VAL A 172 -19.35 13.11 15.45
N TYR A 173 -18.46 14.05 15.68
CA TYR A 173 -18.73 15.49 15.86
C TYR A 173 -18.01 16.28 14.79
N ALA A 174 -18.72 17.09 14.02
CA ALA A 174 -18.13 17.87 12.94
C ALA A 174 -17.64 19.27 13.36
N ASN A 175 -17.83 19.65 14.63
CA ASN A 175 -17.36 20.92 15.22
C ASN A 175 -17.65 22.16 14.35
N GLY A 176 -18.82 22.18 13.69
CA GLY A 176 -19.26 23.28 12.82
C GLY A 176 -18.76 23.22 11.38
N LYS A 177 -17.92 22.24 11.00
CA LYS A 177 -17.53 21.99 9.61
C LYS A 177 -18.53 21.07 8.92
N GLN A 178 -18.74 21.25 7.62
CA GLN A 178 -19.58 20.35 6.84
C GLN A 178 -18.94 18.97 6.69
N MET A 179 -19.73 17.93 6.94
CA MET A 179 -19.33 16.53 6.91
C MET A 179 -20.39 15.68 6.22
N GLN A 180 -19.96 14.69 5.44
CA GLN A 180 -20.78 13.59 4.95
C GLN A 180 -20.26 12.27 5.52
N VAL A 181 -21.16 11.37 5.91
CA VAL A 181 -20.83 10.02 6.37
C VAL A 181 -21.54 9.02 5.48
N TYR A 182 -20.77 8.09 4.94
CA TYR A 182 -21.21 7.03 4.05
C TYR A 182 -21.05 5.68 4.74
N ASP A 183 -21.99 4.77 4.51
CA ASP A 183 -21.76 3.36 4.77
C ASP A 183 -20.94 2.70 3.64
N VAL A 184 -20.69 1.40 3.75
CA VAL A 184 -19.90 0.63 2.76
C VAL A 184 -20.62 0.38 1.44
N THR A 185 -21.91 0.68 1.36
CA THR A 185 -22.72 0.60 0.13
C THR A 185 -22.83 1.94 -0.59
N ASP A 186 -21.99 2.92 -0.19
CA ASP A 186 -22.02 4.31 -0.65
C ASP A 186 -23.32 5.05 -0.28
N GLY A 187 -24.09 4.50 0.66
CA GLY A 187 -25.29 5.12 1.22
C GLY A 187 -24.93 6.27 2.15
N ILE A 188 -25.51 7.45 1.92
CA ILE A 188 -25.34 8.60 2.83
C ILE A 188 -26.10 8.32 4.13
N VAL A 189 -25.35 8.13 5.21
CA VAL A 189 -25.85 7.93 6.57
C VAL A 189 -26.06 9.28 7.27
N TYR A 190 -25.25 10.28 6.92
CA TYR A 190 -25.35 11.62 7.48
C TYR A 190 -24.77 12.67 6.55
N GLU A 191 -25.40 13.84 6.51
CA GLU A 191 -24.86 15.05 5.90
C GLU A 191 -25.22 16.26 6.76
N GLY A 192 -24.21 17.03 7.16
CA GLY A 192 -24.40 18.22 7.99
C GLY A 192 -23.14 18.64 8.74
N ASN A 193 -23.31 19.58 9.66
CA ASN A 193 -22.20 20.21 10.41
C ASN A 193 -22.26 20.00 11.93
N ALA A 194 -23.16 19.13 12.38
CA ALA A 194 -23.38 18.82 13.79
C ALA A 194 -22.73 17.48 14.14
N SER A 195 -23.45 16.60 14.84
CA SER A 195 -22.95 15.28 15.25
C SER A 195 -23.87 14.16 14.78
N VAL A 196 -23.31 13.01 14.49
CA VAL A 196 -24.05 11.77 14.18
C VAL A 196 -23.64 10.64 15.12
N THR A 197 -24.63 9.90 15.60
CA THR A 197 -24.42 8.64 16.32
C THR A 197 -24.54 7.49 15.33
N LEU A 198 -23.50 6.67 15.23
CA LEU A 198 -23.42 5.57 14.28
C LEU A 198 -23.64 4.23 15.00
N GLN A 199 -24.20 3.26 14.26
CA GLN A 199 -24.29 1.89 14.72
C GLN A 199 -22.96 1.19 14.51
N ARG A 200 -22.81 -0.03 15.06
CA ARG A 200 -21.63 -0.85 14.76
C ARG A 200 -21.52 -1.08 13.26
N GLY A 201 -20.34 -0.80 12.71
CA GLY A 201 -20.16 -0.84 11.26
C GLY A 201 -18.90 -0.12 10.81
N ILE A 202 -18.69 -0.12 9.50
CA ILE A 202 -17.62 0.62 8.83
C ILE A 202 -18.25 1.79 8.09
N TYR A 203 -17.64 2.97 8.23
CA TYR A 203 -18.10 4.19 7.59
C TYR A 203 -16.95 4.98 6.96
N ILE A 204 -17.26 5.77 5.94
CA ILE A 204 -16.35 6.77 5.36
C ILE A 204 -16.90 8.14 5.72
N ILE A 205 -16.07 8.99 6.33
CA ILE A 205 -16.38 10.38 6.63
C ILE A 205 -15.68 11.25 5.59
N LYS A 206 -16.39 12.15 4.91
CA LYS A 206 -15.82 13.20 4.06
C LYS A 206 -16.02 14.57 4.70
N ALA A 207 -14.95 15.34 4.87
CA ALA A 207 -15.00 16.72 5.36
C ALA A 207 -13.79 17.52 4.85
N GLY A 208 -14.01 18.78 4.45
CA GLY A 208 -12.92 19.69 4.05
C GLY A 208 -12.03 19.16 2.90
N GLY A 209 -12.64 18.47 1.92
CA GLY A 209 -11.93 17.87 0.77
C GLY A 209 -11.14 16.61 1.10
N ARG A 210 -11.27 16.08 2.32
CA ARG A 210 -10.56 14.90 2.83
C ARG A 210 -11.53 13.80 3.21
N SER A 211 -11.02 12.57 3.29
CA SER A 211 -11.81 11.38 3.68
C SER A 211 -11.14 10.65 4.85
N LEU A 212 -11.94 10.09 5.76
CA LEU A 212 -11.49 9.29 6.90
C LEU A 212 -12.40 8.07 7.05
N LYS A 213 -11.82 6.86 7.03
CA LYS A 213 -12.56 5.63 7.32
C LYS A 213 -12.55 5.36 8.83
N ILE A 214 -13.71 5.00 9.37
CA ILE A 214 -13.89 4.69 10.79
C ILE A 214 -14.60 3.35 10.97
N LYS A 215 -14.35 2.69 12.10
CA LYS A 215 -15.07 1.50 12.56
C LYS A 215 -15.68 1.80 13.93
N MET A 216 -16.99 1.60 14.05
CA MET A 216 -17.79 1.82 15.26
C MET A 216 -18.19 0.51 15.92
#